data_AF-A0A3A0UWH6-F1
#
_entry.id   AF-A0A3A0UWH6-F1
#
_cell.length_a   1.000
_cell.length_b   1.000
_cell.length_c   1.000
_cell.angle_alpha   90.00
_cell.angle_beta   90.00
_cell.angle_gamma   90.00
#
_symmetry.space_group_name_H-M   'P 1'
#
loop_
_entity.id
_entity.type
_entity.pdbx_description
1 polymer ?
#
loop_
_entity_poly.entity_id
_entity_poly.type
_entity_poly.pdbx_seq_one_letter_code
_entity_poly.pdbx_strand_id
1 'polypeptide(L)'
;MPDITPFWISLKVAVISTIIVTLIGVLISKWLYRRRGIIARILESIIVLPIVLPPTVMGFILLIVFSPRSYIGAFFANVLHLPVVFTLTGAVIASVIVSFPLMYQHTVQG
;
A
#
# COMPACT_ATOMS: atom_id res chain seq x y z
N MET A 1 -9.34 -30.36 13.37
CA MET A 1 -8.48 -30.06 12.20
C MET A 1 -8.13 -28.59 12.29
N PRO A 2 -6.87 -28.16 12.13
CA PRO A 2 -6.55 -26.74 12.16
C PRO A 2 -7.31 -26.01 11.05
N ASP A 3 -7.94 -24.88 11.39
CA ASP A 3 -8.65 -24.04 10.44
C ASP A 3 -7.64 -23.39 9.49
N ILE A 4 -7.51 -23.92 8.28
CA ILE A 4 -6.58 -23.44 7.24
C ILE A 4 -7.08 -22.17 6.51
N THR A 5 -8.21 -21.61 6.92
CA THR A 5 -8.80 -20.43 6.30
C THR A 5 -7.93 -19.17 6.38
N PRO A 6 -7.21 -18.86 7.48
CA PRO A 6 -6.36 -17.68 7.55
C PRO A 6 -5.13 -17.79 6.65
N PHE A 7 -4.65 -19.02 6.42
CA PHE A 7 -3.56 -19.30 5.50
C PHE A 7 -3.95 -18.93 4.06
N TRP A 8 -5.12 -19.38 3.60
CA TRP A 8 -5.62 -19.05 2.26
C TRP A 8 -5.89 -17.56 2.08
N ILE A 9 -6.42 -16.88 3.11
CA ILE A 9 -6.62 -15.43 3.09
C ILE A 9 -5.29 -14.70 2.95
N SER A 10 -4.31 -15.05 3.78
CA SER A 10 -2.98 -14.43 3.75
C SER A 10 -2.30 -14.66 2.41
N LEU A 11 -2.40 -15.87 1.84
CA LEU A 11 -1.84 -16.19 0.54
C LEU A 11 -2.49 -15.37 -0.57
N LYS A 12 -3.82 -15.24 -0.56
CA LYS A 12 -4.56 -14.44 -1.55
C LYS A 12 -4.16 -12.95 -1.47
N VAL A 13 -4.05 -12.40 -0.27
CA VAL A 13 -3.62 -11.02 -0.05
C VAL A 13 -2.19 -10.82 -0.51
N ALA A 14 -1.28 -11.73 -0.17
CA ALA A 14 0.12 -11.68 -0.57
C ALA A 14 0.26 -11.68 -2.10
N VAL A 15 -0.36 -12.64 -2.80
CA VAL A 15 -0.27 -12.74 -4.26
C VAL A 15 -0.80 -11.49 -4.96
N ILE A 16 -1.99 -11.01 -4.56
CA ILE A 16 -2.60 -9.82 -5.17
C ILE A 16 -1.73 -8.59 -4.90
N SER A 17 -1.31 -8.38 -3.65
CA SER A 17 -0.48 -7.22 -3.29
C SER A 17 0.87 -7.25 -3.98
N THR A 18 1.54 -8.40 -4.08
CA THR A 18 2.83 -8.53 -4.79
C THR A 18 2.70 -8.16 -6.26
N ILE A 19 1.65 -8.61 -6.97
CA ILE A 19 1.43 -8.25 -8.37
C ILE A 19 1.25 -6.73 -8.50
N ILE A 20 0.39 -6.14 -7.66
CA ILE A 20 0.12 -4.70 -7.67
C ILE A 20 1.39 -3.89 -7.38
N VAL A 21 2.11 -4.23 -6.31
CA VAL A 21 3.36 -3.55 -5.89
C VAL A 21 4.43 -3.68 -6.96
N THR A 22 4.56 -4.84 -7.60
CA THR A 22 5.57 -5.04 -8.65
C THR A 22 5.28 -4.15 -9.86
N LEU A 23 4.03 -4.17 -10.35
CA LEU A 23 3.65 -3.37 -11.52
C LEU A 23 3.77 -1.87 -11.26
N ILE A 24 3.20 -1.39 -10.14
CA ILE A 24 3.20 0.03 -9.81
C ILE A 24 4.60 0.48 -9.37
N GLY A 25 5.29 -0.31 -8.55
CA GLY A 25 6.62 0.00 -8.02
C GLY A 25 7.66 0.15 -9.11
N VAL A 26 7.71 -0.79 -10.06
CA VAL A 26 8.63 -0.71 -11.20
C VAL A 26 8.32 0.49 -12.08
N LEU A 27 7.03 0.76 -12.37
CA LEU A 27 6.63 1.88 -13.22
C LEU A 27 6.98 3.23 -12.59
N ILE A 28 6.67 3.41 -11.30
CA ILE A 28 6.96 4.64 -10.55
C ILE A 28 8.46 4.81 -10.38
N SER A 29 9.19 3.76 -10.00
CA SER A 29 10.65 3.81 -9.83
C SER A 29 11.36 4.24 -11.10
N LYS A 30 11.01 3.62 -12.24
CA LYS A 30 11.57 3.99 -13.54
C LYS A 30 11.24 5.42 -13.95
N TRP A 31 10.04 5.90 -13.62
CA TRP A 31 9.63 7.27 -13.90
C TRP A 31 10.38 8.28 -13.02
N LEU A 32 10.55 7.97 -11.74
CA LEU A 32 11.20 8.83 -10.75
C LEU A 32 12.71 8.89 -10.96
N TYR A 33 13.35 7.76 -11.28
CA TYR A 33 14.78 7.69 -11.63
C TYR A 33 15.17 8.63 -12.78
N ARG A 34 14.27 8.83 -13.75
CA ARG A 34 14.49 9.73 -14.89
C ARG A 34 14.32 11.22 -14.53
N ARG A 35 13.78 11.56 -13.37
CA ARG A 35 13.46 12.94 -12.96
C ARG A 35 14.40 13.37 -11.84
N ARG A 36 15.18 14.44 -12.04
CA ARG A 36 16.12 15.00 -11.03
C ARG A 36 15.63 16.29 -10.34
N GLY A 37 14.32 16.56 -10.35
CA GLY A 37 13.74 17.81 -9.84
C GLY A 37 13.32 17.75 -8.36
N ILE A 38 12.90 18.90 -7.79
CA ILE A 38 12.39 19.02 -6.41
C ILE A 38 11.20 18.08 -6.17
N ILE A 39 10.32 17.94 -7.17
CA ILE A 39 9.13 17.08 -7.12
C ILE A 39 9.54 15.61 -6.94
N ALA A 40 10.62 15.18 -7.61
CA ALA A 40 11.11 13.81 -7.48
C ALA A 40 11.55 13.52 -6.04
N ARG A 41 12.31 14.44 -5.42
CA ARG A 41 12.77 14.31 -4.03
C ARG A 41 11.62 14.26 -3.01
N ILE A 42 10.57 15.07 -3.23
CA ILE A 42 9.38 15.06 -2.36
C ILE A 42 8.65 13.71 -2.49
N LEU A 43 8.47 13.22 -3.72
CA LEU A 43 7.84 11.92 -3.95
C LEU A 43 8.65 10.77 -3.35
N GLU A 44 9.98 10.78 -3.50
CA GLU A 44 10.86 9.80 -2.84
C GLU A 44 10.69 9.80 -1.33
N SER A 45 10.60 10.99 -0.71
CA SER A 45 10.39 11.12 0.72
C SER A 45 9.04 10.54 1.16
N ILE A 46 7.97 10.80 0.40
CA ILE A 46 6.63 10.24 0.65
C ILE A 46 6.66 8.72 0.49
N ILE A 47 7.34 8.21 -0.53
CA ILE A 47 7.44 6.78 -0.79
C ILE A 47 8.12 6.08 0.38
N VAL A 48 9.22 6.62 0.91
CA VAL A 48 10.01 6.01 2.00
C VAL A 48 9.35 6.19 3.38
N LEU A 49 8.41 7.15 3.52
CA LEU A 49 7.71 7.45 4.76
C LEU A 49 7.15 6.22 5.52
N PRO A 50 6.54 5.21 4.89
CA PRO A 50 5.97 4.07 5.60
C PRO A 50 7.02 3.21 6.33
N ILE A 51 8.28 3.20 5.88
CA ILE A 51 9.35 2.43 6.55
C ILE A 51 9.86 3.15 7.81
N VAL A 52 9.86 4.48 7.82
CA VAL A 52 10.32 5.25 9.00
C VAL A 52 9.27 5.29 10.10
N LEU A 53 8.00 5.06 9.77
CA LEU A 53 6.90 5.03 10.72
C LEU A 53 6.73 3.63 11.33
N PRO A 54 6.41 3.53 12.63
CA PRO A 54 6.05 2.24 13.23
C PRO A 54 4.83 1.62 12.51
N PRO A 55 4.79 0.28 12.34
CA PRO A 55 3.70 -0.38 11.63
C PRO A 55 2.33 -0.16 12.29
N THR A 56 2.29 0.00 13.62
CA THR A 56 1.07 0.32 14.37
C THR A 56 0.53 1.70 14.01
N VAL A 57 1.41 2.70 13.83
CA VAL A 57 1.02 4.06 13.44
C VAL A 57 0.50 4.06 12.00
N MET A 58 1.16 3.31 11.11
CA MET A 58 0.67 3.12 9.74
C MET A 58 -0.74 2.50 9.72
N GLY A 59 -0.98 1.45 10.50
CA GLY A 59 -2.31 0.85 10.64
C GLY A 59 -3.36 1.88 11.09
N PHE A 60 -3.04 2.70 12.09
CA PHE A 60 -3.94 3.74 12.58
C PHE A 60 -4.23 4.85 11.55
N ILE A 61 -3.20 5.32 10.83
CA ILE A 61 -3.36 6.29 9.74
C ILE A 61 -4.29 5.72 8.66
N LEU A 62 -4.07 4.46 8.26
CA LEU A 62 -4.92 3.81 7.27
C LEU A 62 -6.38 3.71 7.76
N LEU A 63 -6.60 3.38 9.02
CA LEU A 63 -7.95 3.36 9.59
C LEU A 63 -8.61 4.74 9.56
N ILE A 64 -7.88 5.82 9.85
CA ILE A 64 -8.42 7.19 9.76
C ILE A 64 -8.73 7.55 8.32
N VAL A 65 -7.78 7.34 7.40
CA VAL A 65 -7.89 7.72 5.99
C VAL A 65 -9.03 6.96 5.31
N PHE A 66 -9.13 5.66 5.56
CA PHE A 66 -10.14 4.79 4.98
C PHE A 66 -11.41 4.66 5.84
N SER A 67 -11.50 5.38 6.96
CA SER A 67 -12.73 5.44 7.76
C SER A 67 -13.88 5.92 6.88
N PRO A 68 -15.10 5.35 7.00
CA PRO A 68 -16.27 5.84 6.27
C PRO A 68 -16.60 7.32 6.52
N ARG A 69 -16.06 7.90 7.61
CA ARG A 69 -16.20 9.33 7.95
C ARG A 69 -15.19 10.24 7.24
N SER A 70 -14.15 9.69 6.64
CA SER A 70 -13.14 10.42 5.86
C SER A 70 -13.58 10.54 4.40
N TYR A 71 -13.18 11.61 3.71
CA TYR A 71 -13.49 11.80 2.28
C TYR A 71 -13.04 10.62 1.43
N ILE A 72 -11.85 10.07 1.71
CA ILE A 72 -11.31 8.93 0.95
C ILE A 72 -12.10 7.66 1.27
N GLY A 73 -12.31 7.34 2.56
CA GLY A 73 -13.09 6.16 2.93
C GLY A 73 -14.55 6.22 2.46
N ALA A 74 -15.18 7.40 2.50
CA ALA A 74 -16.52 7.63 1.97
C ALA A 74 -16.58 7.44 0.45
N PHE A 75 -15.56 7.86 -0.29
CA PHE A 75 -15.47 7.61 -1.74
C PHE A 75 -15.42 6.11 -2.04
N PHE A 76 -14.56 5.37 -1.33
CA PHE A 76 -14.48 3.91 -1.50
C PHE A 76 -15.78 3.20 -1.10
N ALA A 77 -16.44 3.64 -0.03
CA ALA A 77 -17.69 3.04 0.44
C ALA A 77 -18.89 3.38 -0.45
N ASN A 78 -19.07 4.64 -0.85
CA ASN A 78 -20.29 5.11 -1.51
C ASN A 78 -20.21 5.07 -3.04
N VAL A 79 -19.03 5.28 -3.62
CA VAL A 79 -18.86 5.27 -5.09
C VAL A 79 -18.47 3.88 -5.55
N LEU A 80 -17.41 3.33 -4.96
CA LEU A 80 -16.87 2.02 -5.34
C LEU A 80 -17.58 0.85 -4.67
N HIS A 81 -18.49 1.10 -3.71
CA HIS A 81 -19.19 0.07 -2.93
C HIS A 81 -18.22 -0.96 -2.28
N LEU A 82 -17.01 -0.50 -1.96
CA LEU A 82 -15.88 -1.30 -1.51
C LEU A 82 -15.40 -0.78 -0.15
N PRO A 83 -16.00 -1.21 0.98
CA PRO A 83 -15.50 -0.84 2.29
C PRO A 83 -14.08 -1.37 2.46
N VAL A 84 -13.18 -0.50 2.92
CA VAL A 84 -11.75 -0.81 3.05
C VAL A 84 -11.40 -1.26 4.48
N VAL A 85 -12.07 -0.71 5.48
CA VAL A 85 -11.78 -1.03 6.89
C VAL A 85 -12.31 -2.42 7.25
N PHE A 86 -11.44 -3.26 7.83
CA PHE A 86 -11.72 -4.66 8.20
C PHE A 86 -12.12 -5.58 7.04
N THR A 87 -11.65 -5.31 5.81
CA THR A 87 -11.93 -6.15 4.64
C THR A 87 -10.66 -6.71 3.99
N LEU A 88 -10.82 -7.71 3.12
CA LEU A 88 -9.73 -8.23 2.28
C LEU A 88 -9.11 -7.13 1.41
N THR A 89 -9.93 -6.22 0.88
CA THR A 89 -9.48 -5.07 0.10
C THR A 89 -8.58 -4.17 0.94
N GLY A 90 -8.95 -3.91 2.21
CA GLY A 90 -8.11 -3.19 3.15
C GLY A 90 -6.77 -3.86 3.43
N ALA A 91 -6.78 -5.18 3.63
CA ALA A 91 -5.55 -5.95 3.82
C ALA A 91 -4.63 -5.83 2.60
N VAL A 92 -5.17 -5.95 1.38
CA VAL A 92 -4.40 -5.76 0.15
C VAL A 92 -3.83 -4.34 0.05
N ILE A 93 -4.64 -3.30 0.27
CA ILE A 93 -4.19 -1.91 0.21
C ILE A 93 -3.10 -1.63 1.25
N ALA A 94 -3.28 -2.10 2.49
CA ALA A 94 -2.30 -1.96 3.55
C ALA A 94 -0.98 -2.65 3.19
N SER A 95 -1.04 -3.89 2.71
CA SER A 95 0.13 -4.63 2.25
C SER A 95 0.84 -3.90 1.10
N VAL A 96 0.09 -3.36 0.14
CA VAL A 96 0.67 -2.58 -0.96
C VAL A 96 1.43 -1.36 -0.42
N ILE A 97 0.82 -0.55 0.45
CA ILE A 97 1.42 0.67 0.98
C ILE A 97 2.71 0.38 1.77
N VAL A 98 2.73 -0.69 2.55
CA VAL A 98 3.89 -1.07 3.36
C VAL A 98 5.00 -1.71 2.51
N SER A 99 4.65 -2.55 1.53
CA SER A 99 5.63 -3.22 0.67
C SER A 99 6.16 -2.35 -0.47
N PHE A 100 5.44 -1.29 -0.85
CA PHE A 100 5.85 -0.37 -1.91
C PHE A 100 7.24 0.27 -1.72
N PRO A 101 7.57 0.89 -0.57
CA PRO A 101 8.91 1.45 -0.37
C PRO A 101 10.03 0.43 -0.43
N LEU A 102 9.78 -0.80 0.04
CA LEU A 102 10.76 -1.89 -0.05
C LEU A 102 11.05 -2.20 -1.53
N MET A 103 10.01 -2.38 -2.34
CA MET A 103 10.15 -2.58 -3.79
C MET A 103 10.88 -1.42 -4.47
N TYR A 104 10.53 -0.17 -4.11
CA TYR A 104 11.19 1.02 -4.64
C TYR A 104 12.70 0.98 -4.37
N GLN A 105 13.11 0.74 -3.12
CA GLN A 105 14.52 0.63 -2.76
C GLN A 105 15.25 -0.45 -3.55
N HIS A 106 14.65 -1.64 -3.71
CA HIS A 106 15.25 -2.72 -4.49
C HIS A 106 15.42 -2.35 -5.97
N THR A 107 14.44 -1.70 -6.59
CA THR A 107 14.53 -1.31 -8.00
C THR A 107 15.47 -0.14 -8.29
N VAL A 108 15.78 0.69 -7.29
CA VAL A 108 16.72 1.82 -7.44
C VAL A 108 18.16 1.41 -7.13
N GLN A 109 18.36 0.42 -6.25
CA GLN A 109 19.68 -0.08 -5.84
C GLN A 109 20.19 -1.26 -6.66
N GLY A 110 19.30 -2.02 -7.32
CA GLY A 110 19.65 -3.15 -8.20
C GLY A 110 19.87 -2.72 -9.64
#